data_AF-A0AAW3UNZ5-F1
#
_entry.id   AF-A0AAW3UNZ5-F1
#
_cell.length_a   1.000
_cell.length_b   1.000
_cell.length_c   1.000
_cell.angle_alpha   90.00
_cell.angle_beta   90.00
_cell.angle_gamma   90.00
#
_symmetry.space_group_name_H-M   'P 1'
#
loop_
_entity.id
_entity.type
_entity.pdbx_description
1 polymer ?
#
loop_
_entity_poly.entity_id
_entity_poly.type
_entity_poly.pdbx_seq_one_letter_code
_entity_poly.pdbx_strand_id
1 'polypeptide(L)'
;MIPKHRDQGGIRGSDEKGSGWTYLRTAVARMHSMKRLSPSVTHSDSLQGLSDILAPGLSVVFCGINPGLRAASTGRHFAGRGNRFWRTLHLAGFTPGQIDPQDDRTILQYGCGLTTVVSRPTARADELSQGEFKAAAIEFERKIEGYAPHCVAFLGKMALSAMSGTRDIDWGPQPALFGGARVWVLPNPSGLNRTFSLDALVTAYRELRLALASAEAGLRNVPRQ
;
A
#
# COMPACT_ATOMS: atom_id res chain seq x y z
N MET A 1 -46.01 -1.21 -49.41
CA MET A 1 -46.63 -1.58 -48.12
C MET A 1 -45.60 -1.37 -47.02
N ILE A 2 -45.93 -0.57 -45.99
CA ILE A 2 -45.40 -0.61 -44.60
C ILE A 2 -43.97 0.01 -44.41
N PRO A 3 -43.64 0.78 -43.32
CA PRO A 3 -43.67 2.25 -43.33
C PRO A 3 -42.44 2.95 -42.66
N LYS A 4 -42.57 4.27 -42.39
CA LYS A 4 -41.65 5.23 -41.73
C LYS A 4 -41.61 5.16 -40.18
N HIS A 5 -40.59 5.84 -39.61
CA HIS A 5 -40.37 6.34 -38.23
C HIS A 5 -39.92 5.30 -37.17
N ARG A 6 -39.05 5.58 -36.19
CA ARG A 6 -38.75 6.82 -35.47
C ARG A 6 -37.38 6.79 -34.75
N ASP A 7 -36.82 7.99 -34.67
CA ASP A 7 -35.79 8.60 -33.83
C ASP A 7 -35.52 8.12 -32.38
N GLN A 8 -34.27 8.42 -31.97
CA GLN A 8 -33.79 9.02 -30.70
C GLN A 8 -33.46 8.18 -29.44
N GLY A 9 -32.31 8.55 -28.86
CA GLY A 9 -31.90 8.33 -27.47
C GLY A 9 -30.51 7.70 -27.38
N GLY A 10 -29.40 8.41 -27.23
CA GLY A 10 -29.16 9.55 -26.35
C GLY A 10 -27.97 9.18 -25.46
N ILE A 11 -26.85 9.86 -25.67
CA ILE A 11 -25.66 9.79 -24.82
C ILE A 11 -26.09 10.15 -23.40
N ARG A 12 -26.12 9.18 -22.49
CA ARG A 12 -26.24 9.43 -21.06
C ARG A 12 -24.86 9.35 -20.44
N GLY A 13 -24.45 10.47 -19.86
CA GLY A 13 -23.25 10.61 -19.05
C GLY A 13 -23.23 9.55 -17.96
N SER A 14 -22.09 8.90 -17.83
CA SER A 14 -21.76 8.13 -16.65
C SER A 14 -21.52 9.12 -15.52
N ASP A 15 -22.45 9.13 -14.57
CA ASP A 15 -22.37 9.84 -13.31
C ASP A 15 -20.99 9.71 -12.67
N GLU A 16 -20.41 10.85 -12.31
CA GLU A 16 -19.24 10.96 -11.44
C GLU A 16 -19.57 10.31 -10.09
N LYS A 17 -19.31 9.01 -9.97
CA LYS A 17 -19.20 8.35 -8.68
C LYS A 17 -17.95 8.93 -8.00
N GLY A 18 -18.16 9.94 -7.16
CA GLY A 18 -17.15 10.57 -6.34
C GLY A 18 -16.24 9.51 -5.73
N SER A 19 -14.97 9.55 -6.16
CA SER A 19 -13.96 8.57 -5.77
C SER A 19 -13.92 8.46 -4.23
N GLY A 20 -13.81 7.25 -3.67
CA GLY A 20 -13.76 7.03 -2.21
C GLY A 20 -12.70 7.89 -1.48
N TRP A 21 -11.75 8.41 -2.25
CA TRP A 21 -10.72 9.36 -1.84
C TRP A 21 -11.25 10.76 -1.48
N THR A 22 -12.30 11.23 -2.14
CA THR A 22 -12.97 12.49 -1.78
C THR A 22 -13.63 12.39 -0.38
N TYR A 23 -14.07 11.19 0.02
CA TYR A 23 -14.62 10.95 1.35
C TYR A 23 -13.58 11.01 2.47
N LEU A 24 -12.35 10.50 2.22
CA LEU A 24 -11.21 10.67 3.15
C LEU A 24 -10.81 12.14 3.28
N ARG A 25 -10.76 12.90 2.17
CA ARG A 25 -10.49 14.35 2.21
C ARG A 25 -11.58 15.12 2.99
N THR A 26 -12.85 14.76 2.84
CA THR A 26 -13.98 15.40 3.56
C THR A 26 -13.99 15.03 5.05
N ALA A 27 -13.60 13.81 5.42
CA ALA A 27 -13.50 13.38 6.81
C ALA A 27 -12.34 14.05 7.57
N VAL A 28 -11.19 14.25 6.92
CA VAL A 28 -10.02 14.94 7.49
C VAL A 28 -10.33 16.42 7.79
N ALA A 29 -11.14 17.09 6.95
CA ALA A 29 -11.58 18.46 7.21
C ALA A 29 -12.53 18.58 8.42
N ARG A 30 -13.31 17.54 8.73
CA ARG A 30 -14.35 17.55 9.78
C ARG A 30 -13.87 17.18 11.18
N MET A 31 -12.67 16.60 11.31
CA MET A 31 -12.14 16.08 12.59
C MET A 31 -11.11 16.99 13.28
N HIS A 32 -11.10 18.29 12.93
CA HIS A 32 -10.26 19.32 13.57
C HIS A 32 -10.76 19.77 14.96
N SER A 33 -11.60 18.99 15.63
CA SER A 33 -12.03 19.29 16.99
C SER A 33 -12.23 18.01 17.78
N MET A 34 -11.18 17.55 18.45
CA MET A 34 -11.27 16.72 19.66
C MET A 34 -9.90 16.71 20.38
N LYS A 35 -9.92 17.12 21.65
CA LYS A 35 -8.76 17.32 22.52
C LYS A 35 -8.00 16.01 22.78
N ARG A 36 -6.68 16.12 22.88
CA ARG A 36 -5.76 15.07 23.38
C ARG A 36 -6.11 14.68 24.81
N LEU A 37 -6.29 13.39 25.04
CA LEU A 37 -6.20 12.76 26.37
C LEU A 37 -4.94 11.89 26.40
N SER A 38 -4.15 12.04 27.46
CA SER A 38 -2.93 11.28 27.75
C SER A 38 -3.24 10.02 28.55
N PRO A 39 -2.71 8.83 28.21
CA PRO A 39 -2.87 7.66 29.07
C PRO A 39 -1.69 7.43 30.00
N SER A 40 -2.00 7.05 31.23
CA SER A 40 -1.08 6.52 32.25
C SER A 40 -0.58 5.13 31.86
N VAL A 41 0.69 4.85 32.13
CA VAL A 41 1.37 3.61 31.77
C VAL A 41 1.11 2.52 32.82
N THR A 42 0.56 1.38 32.38
CA THR A 42 0.70 0.09 33.04
C THR A 42 1.39 -0.87 32.07
N HIS A 43 2.52 -1.46 32.48
CA HIS A 43 3.29 -2.40 31.67
C HIS A 43 2.56 -3.75 31.59
N SER A 44 1.93 -4.02 30.44
CA SER A 44 1.66 -5.38 29.98
C SER A 44 2.57 -5.66 28.79
N ASP A 45 3.20 -6.83 28.79
CA ASP A 45 4.18 -7.30 27.80
C ASP A 45 3.48 -7.56 26.46
N SER A 46 3.08 -6.47 25.82
CA SER A 46 2.41 -6.43 24.53
C SER A 46 3.50 -6.41 23.47
N LEU A 47 3.44 -7.38 22.53
CA LEU A 47 4.31 -7.38 21.35
C LEU A 47 4.27 -5.97 20.74
N GLN A 48 5.38 -5.23 20.91
CA GLN A 48 5.51 -3.89 20.34
C GLN A 48 5.33 -4.00 18.82
N GLY A 49 4.60 -3.04 18.24
CA GLY A 49 4.41 -2.98 16.79
C GLY A 49 5.73 -2.95 16.04
N LEU A 50 5.73 -3.41 14.80
CA LEU A 50 6.92 -3.41 13.95
C LEU A 50 7.26 -1.98 13.51
N SER A 51 8.50 -1.53 13.74
CA SER A 51 8.93 -0.19 13.33
C SER A 51 8.95 -0.06 11.80
N ASP A 52 8.49 1.08 11.29
CA ASP A 52 8.60 1.41 9.88
C ASP A 52 10.06 1.59 9.42
N ILE A 53 10.30 1.34 8.14
CA ILE A 53 11.56 1.62 7.45
C ILE A 53 11.25 2.62 6.33
N LEU A 54 11.41 3.91 6.63
CA LEU A 54 11.02 5.00 5.75
C LEU A 54 12.12 6.07 5.68
N ALA A 55 12.18 6.74 4.53
CA ALA A 55 12.96 7.93 4.28
C ALA A 55 12.18 8.84 3.31
N PRO A 56 12.45 10.16 3.28
CA PRO A 56 11.79 11.06 2.34
C PRO A 56 12.09 10.71 0.88
N GLY A 57 11.11 10.86 -0.02
CA GLY A 57 11.33 10.82 -1.47
C GLY A 57 11.70 9.45 -2.04
N LEU A 58 11.35 8.35 -1.35
CA LEU A 58 11.59 6.99 -1.84
C LEU A 58 10.81 6.72 -3.14
N SER A 59 11.40 5.94 -4.06
CA SER A 59 10.73 5.50 -5.29
C SER A 59 9.48 4.66 -4.99
N VAL A 60 9.52 3.82 -3.95
CA VAL A 60 8.36 3.04 -3.51
C VAL A 60 8.38 2.74 -2.02
N VAL A 61 7.21 2.78 -1.39
CA VAL A 61 6.98 2.22 -0.06
C VAL A 61 6.08 0.98 -0.20
N PHE A 62 6.60 -0.19 0.15
CA PHE A 62 5.82 -1.43 0.22
C PHE A 62 5.04 -1.47 1.53
N CYS A 63 3.73 -1.59 1.41
CA CYS A 63 2.80 -1.51 2.52
C CYS A 63 2.17 -2.89 2.79
N GLY A 64 2.60 -3.53 3.87
CA GLY A 64 1.94 -4.72 4.40
C GLY A 64 0.61 -4.38 5.07
N ILE A 65 -0.21 -5.40 5.30
CA ILE A 65 -1.50 -5.23 6.01
C ILE A 65 -1.25 -4.88 7.48
N ASN A 66 -0.54 -5.78 8.16
CA ASN A 66 -0.09 -5.64 9.55
C ASN A 66 1.11 -6.57 9.80
N PRO A 67 1.83 -6.42 10.93
CA PRO A 67 2.94 -7.32 11.25
C PRO A 67 2.44 -8.74 11.51
N GLY A 68 3.05 -9.72 10.85
CA GLY A 68 2.90 -11.12 11.30
C GLY A 68 3.62 -11.35 12.63
N LEU A 69 3.16 -12.32 13.44
CA LEU A 69 3.74 -12.58 14.77
C LEU A 69 5.27 -12.69 14.80
N ARG A 70 5.88 -13.38 13.81
CA ARG A 70 7.35 -13.49 13.72
C ARG A 70 8.03 -12.17 13.38
N ALA A 71 7.40 -11.35 12.55
CA ALA A 71 7.95 -10.04 12.20
C ALA A 71 7.92 -9.11 13.43
N ALA A 72 6.81 -9.12 14.18
CA ALA A 72 6.68 -8.38 15.42
C ALA A 72 7.69 -8.84 16.48
N SER A 73 7.83 -10.15 16.71
CA SER A 73 8.74 -10.66 17.75
C SER A 73 10.22 -10.48 17.43
N THR A 74 10.59 -10.42 16.15
CA THR A 74 11.99 -10.21 15.73
C THR A 74 12.33 -8.75 15.42
N GLY A 75 11.31 -7.89 15.31
CA GLY A 75 11.47 -6.52 14.82
C GLY A 75 11.90 -6.45 13.35
N ARG A 76 11.71 -7.52 12.56
CA ARG A 76 12.17 -7.63 11.18
C ARG A 76 11.04 -7.83 10.19
N HIS A 77 11.01 -6.98 9.16
CA HIS A 77 9.99 -7.07 8.12
C HIS A 77 10.11 -8.37 7.33
N PHE A 78 8.95 -9.00 7.11
CA PHE A 78 8.83 -10.22 6.29
C PHE A 78 9.73 -11.40 6.73
N ALA A 79 10.11 -11.48 8.01
CA ALA A 79 10.97 -12.53 8.54
C ALA A 79 10.33 -13.94 8.63
N GLY A 80 9.08 -14.14 8.19
CA GLY A 80 8.40 -15.44 8.21
C GLY A 80 9.07 -16.47 7.29
N ARG A 81 9.28 -17.73 7.73
CA ARG A 81 9.93 -18.79 6.91
C ARG A 81 9.26 -18.99 5.54
N GLY A 82 7.92 -18.87 5.49
CA GLY A 82 7.16 -18.98 4.24
C GLY A 82 6.94 -17.65 3.51
N ASN A 83 7.43 -16.53 4.04
CA ASN A 83 7.26 -15.24 3.38
C ASN A 83 8.24 -15.13 2.19
N ARG A 84 7.72 -14.72 1.04
CA ARG A 84 8.48 -14.68 -0.22
C ARG A 84 8.95 -13.28 -0.59
N PHE A 85 8.65 -12.25 0.21
CA PHE A 85 8.85 -10.84 -0.15
C PHE A 85 10.28 -10.55 -0.64
N TRP A 86 11.29 -10.87 0.17
CA TRP A 86 12.68 -10.57 -0.16
C TRP A 86 13.16 -11.30 -1.43
N ARG A 87 12.73 -12.55 -1.62
CA ARG A 87 13.03 -13.31 -2.84
C ARG A 87 12.32 -12.71 -4.06
N THR A 88 11.04 -12.38 -3.94
CA THR A 88 10.26 -11.71 -5.00
C THR A 88 10.89 -10.37 -5.39
N LEU A 89 11.27 -9.56 -4.40
CA LEU A 89 11.84 -8.23 -4.59
C LEU A 89 13.14 -8.28 -5.40
N HIS A 90 14.04 -9.20 -5.04
CA HIS A 90 15.28 -9.44 -5.78
C HIS A 90 15.01 -9.92 -7.20
N LEU A 91 14.21 -10.96 -7.39
CA LEU A 91 13.91 -11.52 -8.71
C LEU A 91 13.16 -10.55 -9.62
N ALA A 92 12.40 -9.62 -9.05
CA ALA A 92 11.73 -8.53 -9.76
C ALA A 92 12.69 -7.39 -10.18
N GLY A 93 13.94 -7.39 -9.70
CA GLY A 93 14.97 -6.42 -10.09
C GLY A 93 14.97 -5.11 -9.28
N PHE A 94 14.41 -5.13 -8.07
CA PHE A 94 14.55 -3.99 -7.14
C PHE A 94 15.91 -3.98 -6.43
N THR A 95 16.49 -5.15 -6.17
CA THR A 95 17.74 -5.29 -5.44
C THR A 95 18.71 -6.23 -6.18
N PRO A 96 20.03 -5.99 -6.12
CA PRO A 96 21.03 -6.81 -6.84
C PRO A 96 21.13 -8.23 -6.27
N GLY A 97 20.74 -8.44 -5.01
CA GLY A 97 20.67 -9.73 -4.34
C GLY A 97 19.46 -9.80 -3.41
N GLN A 98 19.13 -11.00 -2.95
CA GLN A 98 18.11 -11.18 -1.92
C GLN A 98 18.63 -10.64 -0.58
N ILE A 99 17.92 -9.66 -0.02
CA ILE A 99 18.20 -9.11 1.32
C ILE A 99 17.75 -10.14 2.38
N ASP A 100 18.60 -10.39 3.37
CA ASP A 100 18.20 -11.14 4.56
C ASP A 100 17.27 -10.26 5.43
N PRO A 101 16.19 -10.79 6.02
CA PRO A 101 15.34 -10.01 6.92
C PRO A 101 16.09 -9.28 8.05
N GLN A 102 17.25 -9.77 8.51
CA GLN A 102 18.08 -9.06 9.50
C GLN A 102 18.64 -7.74 8.97
N ASP A 103 18.83 -7.65 7.66
CA ASP A 103 19.36 -6.49 6.95
C ASP A 103 18.25 -5.65 6.31
N ASP A 104 17.01 -5.77 6.77
CA ASP A 104 15.82 -5.13 6.19
C ASP A 104 15.98 -3.62 5.96
N ARG A 105 16.72 -2.93 6.82
CA ARG A 105 17.00 -1.48 6.68
C ARG A 105 17.84 -1.13 5.45
N THR A 106 18.63 -2.06 4.91
CA THR A 106 19.43 -1.84 3.69
C THR A 106 18.56 -1.58 2.46
N ILE A 107 17.27 -1.94 2.52
CA ILE A 107 16.29 -1.70 1.44
C ILE A 107 16.20 -0.21 1.04
N LEU A 108 16.46 0.70 1.99
CA LEU A 108 16.48 2.16 1.76
C LEU A 108 17.52 2.58 0.72
N GLN A 109 18.64 1.86 0.62
CA GLN A 109 19.70 2.13 -0.36
C GLN A 109 19.22 1.94 -1.81
N TYR A 110 18.12 1.20 -1.99
CA TYR A 110 17.52 0.90 -3.29
C TYR A 110 16.24 1.71 -3.55
N GLY A 111 16.05 2.83 -2.83
CA GLY A 111 14.88 3.70 -3.00
C GLY A 111 13.56 3.07 -2.58
N CYS A 112 13.61 2.02 -1.75
CA CYS A 112 12.47 1.26 -1.29
C CYS A 112 12.28 1.41 0.23
N GLY A 113 11.04 1.47 0.70
CA GLY A 113 10.69 1.52 2.12
C GLY A 113 9.64 0.48 2.51
N LEU A 114 9.48 0.22 3.80
CA LEU A 114 8.56 -0.77 4.37
C LEU A 114 7.70 -0.17 5.48
N THR A 115 6.42 -0.48 5.46
CA THR A 115 5.46 -0.09 6.50
C THR A 115 4.29 -1.06 6.54
N THR A 116 3.42 -0.93 7.54
CA THR A 116 2.12 -1.60 7.58
C THR A 116 1.01 -0.60 7.82
N VAL A 117 -0.20 -0.90 7.33
CA VAL A 117 -1.38 -0.05 7.61
C VAL A 117 -1.76 -0.13 9.08
N VAL A 118 -1.98 -1.34 9.59
CA VAL A 118 -2.37 -1.56 10.99
C VAL A 118 -1.15 -2.02 11.78
N SER A 119 -0.92 -1.41 12.95
CA SER A 119 0.26 -1.69 13.78
C SER A 119 0.14 -2.99 14.58
N ARG A 120 -1.09 -3.42 14.90
CA ARG A 120 -1.36 -4.60 15.72
C ARG A 120 -0.88 -5.90 15.05
N PRO A 121 0.01 -6.67 15.69
CA PRO A 121 0.42 -7.96 15.17
C PRO A 121 -0.71 -8.99 15.21
N THR A 122 -0.82 -9.83 14.19
CA THR A 122 -1.72 -11.00 14.17
C THR A 122 -1.07 -12.20 13.49
N ALA A 123 -1.63 -13.40 13.69
CA ALA A 123 -1.19 -14.59 12.94
C ALA A 123 -1.68 -14.53 11.49
N ARG A 124 -2.89 -13.98 11.30
CA ARG A 124 -3.56 -13.84 10.01
C ARG A 124 -4.19 -12.46 9.86
N ALA A 125 -4.13 -11.93 8.64
CA ALA A 125 -4.68 -10.61 8.33
C ALA A 125 -6.22 -10.53 8.47
N ASP A 126 -6.93 -11.66 8.36
CA ASP A 126 -8.39 -11.72 8.52
C ASP A 126 -8.86 -11.62 9.98
N GLU A 127 -7.94 -11.57 10.94
CA GLU A 127 -8.22 -11.23 12.35
C GLU A 127 -8.37 -9.72 12.59
N LEU A 128 -8.10 -8.89 11.57
CA LEU A 128 -8.27 -7.45 11.65
C LEU A 128 -9.70 -7.05 11.26
N SER A 129 -10.27 -6.17 12.06
CA SER A 129 -11.59 -5.60 11.76
C SER A 129 -11.50 -4.46 10.74
N GLN A 130 -12.59 -4.23 10.01
CA GLN A 130 -12.75 -3.04 9.15
C GLN A 130 -12.59 -1.72 9.92
N GLY A 131 -12.95 -1.70 11.21
CA GLY A 131 -12.78 -0.54 12.08
C GLY A 131 -11.32 -0.18 12.30
N GLU A 132 -10.44 -1.16 12.43
CA GLU A 132 -8.99 -0.93 12.62
C GLU A 132 -8.34 -0.31 11.38
N PHE A 133 -8.70 -0.77 10.19
CA PHE A 133 -8.23 -0.16 8.94
C PHE A 133 -8.70 1.29 8.81
N LYS A 134 -9.98 1.57 9.11
CA LYS A 134 -10.52 2.92 9.07
C LYS A 134 -9.87 3.85 10.08
N ALA A 135 -9.60 3.36 11.28
CA ALA A 135 -8.90 4.12 12.31
C ALA A 135 -7.46 4.44 11.89
N ALA A 136 -6.76 3.48 11.27
CA ALA A 136 -5.39 3.66 10.79
C ALA A 136 -5.28 4.55 9.54
N ALA A 137 -6.35 4.67 8.73
CA ALA A 137 -6.30 5.32 7.42
C ALA A 137 -5.77 6.75 7.46
N ILE A 138 -6.20 7.56 8.43
CA ILE A 138 -5.81 8.98 8.54
C ILE A 138 -4.34 9.12 8.89
N GLU A 139 -3.86 8.35 9.87
CA GLU A 139 -2.45 8.38 10.26
C GLU A 139 -1.56 7.83 9.16
N PHE A 140 -2.03 6.79 8.46
CA PHE A 140 -1.34 6.23 7.32
C PHE A 140 -1.25 7.23 6.15
N GLU A 141 -2.33 7.95 5.83
CA GLU A 141 -2.33 8.99 4.80
C GLU A 141 -1.36 10.13 5.13
N ARG A 142 -1.38 10.64 6.36
CA ARG A 142 -0.43 11.67 6.82
C ARG A 142 1.02 11.20 6.78
N LYS A 143 1.27 9.92 7.10
CA LYS A 143 2.60 9.33 6.99
C LYS A 143 3.08 9.35 5.53
N ILE A 144 2.24 8.91 4.60
CA ILE A 144 2.60 8.91 3.18
C ILE A 144 2.79 10.35 2.66
N GLU A 145 1.93 11.28 3.04
CA GLU A 145 2.08 12.70 2.69
C GLU A 145 3.40 13.28 3.21
N GLY A 146 3.76 13.01 4.47
CA GLY A 146 4.98 13.53 5.10
C GLY A 146 6.29 12.96 4.54
N TYR A 147 6.31 11.67 4.18
CA TYR A 147 7.49 11.06 3.56
C TYR A 147 7.54 11.27 2.03
N ALA A 148 6.42 11.64 1.41
CA ALA A 148 6.29 11.94 -0.02
C ALA A 148 6.97 10.91 -0.95
N PRO A 149 6.70 9.59 -0.82
CA PRO A 149 7.24 8.62 -1.77
C PRO A 149 6.58 8.79 -3.15
N HIS A 150 7.27 8.39 -4.21
CA HIS A 150 6.69 8.44 -5.57
C HIS A 150 5.53 7.44 -5.73
N CYS A 151 5.56 6.33 -4.98
CA CYS A 151 4.54 5.30 -5.01
C CYS A 151 4.38 4.60 -3.65
N VAL A 152 3.14 4.22 -3.31
CA VAL A 152 2.82 3.27 -2.25
C VAL A 152 2.26 2.00 -2.88
N ALA A 153 2.90 0.87 -2.59
CA ALA A 153 2.53 -0.44 -3.11
C ALA A 153 1.87 -1.29 -2.01
N PHE A 154 0.56 -1.46 -2.07
CA PHE A 154 -0.21 -2.28 -1.12
C PHE A 154 -0.04 -3.77 -1.43
N LEU A 155 0.35 -4.55 -0.41
CA LEU A 155 0.55 -5.99 -0.51
C LEU A 155 -0.75 -6.75 -0.25
N GLY A 156 -1.61 -6.75 -1.27
CA GLY A 156 -2.96 -7.29 -1.27
C GLY A 156 -4.03 -6.21 -1.31
N LYS A 157 -5.25 -6.61 -1.70
CA LYS A 157 -6.39 -5.68 -1.86
C LYS A 157 -7.02 -5.24 -0.53
N MET A 158 -6.89 -6.06 0.52
CA MET A 158 -7.63 -5.93 1.78
C MET A 158 -7.49 -4.55 2.41
N ALA A 159 -6.25 -4.09 2.63
CA ALA A 159 -6.02 -2.83 3.33
C ALA A 159 -6.53 -1.62 2.52
N LEU A 160 -6.27 -1.60 1.21
CA LEU A 160 -6.74 -0.54 0.33
C LEU A 160 -8.27 -0.51 0.25
N SER A 161 -8.90 -1.68 0.10
CA SER A 161 -10.35 -1.81 0.07
C SER A 161 -11.00 -1.34 1.37
N ALA A 162 -10.43 -1.72 2.51
CA ALA A 162 -10.94 -1.35 3.82
C ALA A 162 -10.84 0.17 4.11
N MET A 163 -9.71 0.79 3.73
CA MET A 163 -9.50 2.23 3.92
C MET A 163 -10.32 3.09 2.95
N SER A 164 -10.42 2.68 1.68
CA SER A 164 -11.15 3.45 0.65
C SER A 164 -12.66 3.20 0.63
N GLY A 165 -13.12 2.07 1.21
CA GLY A 165 -14.50 1.59 1.09
C GLY A 165 -14.82 0.99 -0.28
N THR A 166 -13.87 0.93 -1.21
CA THR A 166 -14.05 0.36 -2.55
C THR A 166 -13.88 -1.16 -2.50
N ARG A 167 -14.86 -1.91 -3.01
CA ARG A 167 -14.82 -3.38 -3.01
C ARG A 167 -14.03 -3.94 -4.19
N ASP A 168 -14.23 -3.35 -5.37
CA ASP A 168 -13.61 -3.80 -6.61
C ASP A 168 -12.31 -3.05 -6.85
N ILE A 169 -11.23 -3.58 -6.26
CA ILE A 169 -9.86 -3.10 -6.45
C ILE A 169 -9.18 -3.99 -7.47
N ASP A 170 -8.64 -3.42 -8.55
CA ASP A 170 -7.84 -4.16 -9.52
C ASP A 170 -6.39 -4.36 -9.06
N TRP A 171 -5.70 -5.33 -9.63
CA TRP A 171 -4.24 -5.45 -9.46
C TRP A 171 -3.55 -4.37 -10.31
N GLY A 172 -2.36 -3.93 -9.90
CA GLY A 172 -1.60 -2.95 -10.67
C GLY A 172 -1.84 -1.49 -10.24
N PRO A 173 -1.58 -0.52 -11.14
CA PRO A 173 -1.72 0.90 -10.84
C PRO A 173 -3.17 1.27 -10.59
N GLN A 174 -3.40 2.12 -9.60
CA GLN A 174 -4.73 2.66 -9.30
C GLN A 174 -4.84 4.10 -9.80
N PRO A 175 -6.03 4.54 -10.23
CA PRO A 175 -6.22 5.87 -10.80
C PRO A 175 -6.08 7.00 -9.77
N ALA A 176 -6.28 6.69 -8.49
CA ALA A 176 -6.24 7.67 -7.42
C ALA A 176 -4.90 7.69 -6.71
N LEU A 177 -4.57 8.86 -6.16
CA LEU A 177 -3.41 9.07 -5.31
C LEU A 177 -3.77 8.81 -3.83
N PHE A 178 -2.75 8.49 -3.04
CA PHE A 178 -2.84 8.32 -1.58
C PHE A 178 -1.78 9.19 -0.91
N GLY A 179 -2.18 10.19 -0.12
CA GLY A 179 -1.21 11.13 0.48
C GLY A 179 -0.28 11.77 -0.57
N GLY A 180 -0.79 12.05 -1.77
CA GLY A 180 -0.01 12.58 -2.90
C GLY A 180 0.82 11.54 -3.70
N ALA A 181 1.00 10.31 -3.19
CA ALA A 181 1.74 9.26 -3.86
C ALA A 181 0.87 8.47 -4.86
N ARG A 182 1.47 7.94 -5.93
CA ARG A 182 0.80 6.97 -6.81
C ARG A 182 0.51 5.68 -6.04
N VAL A 183 -0.62 5.04 -6.32
CA VAL A 183 -1.00 3.80 -5.66
C VAL A 183 -0.82 2.61 -6.60
N TRP A 184 -0.24 1.53 -6.08
CA TRP A 184 -0.13 0.25 -6.78
C TRP A 184 -0.61 -0.89 -5.87
N VAL A 185 -1.27 -1.88 -6.44
CA VAL A 185 -1.76 -3.06 -5.69
C VAL A 185 -1.05 -4.30 -6.20
N LEU A 186 -0.32 -4.97 -5.31
CA LEU A 186 0.48 -6.15 -5.60
C LEU A 186 -0.07 -7.38 -4.90
N PRO A 187 0.09 -8.59 -5.46
CA PRO A 187 -0.24 -9.82 -4.74
C PRO A 187 0.61 -9.96 -3.46
N ASN A 188 -0.02 -10.44 -2.39
CA ASN A 188 0.63 -10.55 -1.08
C ASN A 188 1.64 -11.72 -1.07
N PRO A 189 2.90 -11.51 -0.64
CA PRO A 189 3.96 -12.51 -0.72
C PRO A 189 3.95 -13.54 0.43
N SER A 190 3.02 -13.43 1.38
CA SER A 190 2.84 -14.39 2.48
C SER A 190 2.76 -15.83 1.95
N GLY A 191 3.38 -16.78 2.66
CA GLY A 191 3.27 -18.21 2.33
C GLY A 191 1.86 -18.78 2.51
N LEU A 192 0.98 -18.07 3.23
CA LEU A 192 -0.44 -18.42 3.34
C LEU A 192 -1.21 -18.12 2.04
N ASN A 193 -0.70 -17.21 1.20
CA ASN A 193 -1.29 -16.92 -0.10
C ASN A 193 -0.86 -17.98 -1.13
N ARG A 194 -1.67 -19.02 -1.27
CA ARG A 194 -1.45 -20.12 -2.24
C ARG A 194 -1.98 -19.81 -3.64
N THR A 195 -2.72 -18.71 -3.81
CA THR A 195 -3.30 -18.31 -5.11
C THR A 195 -2.24 -17.83 -6.09
N PHE A 196 -1.14 -17.25 -5.60
CA PHE A 196 -0.06 -16.73 -6.44
C PHE A 196 1.20 -17.58 -6.30
N SER A 197 1.69 -18.10 -7.44
CA SER A 197 3.01 -18.71 -7.54
C SER A 197 4.11 -17.66 -7.34
N LEU A 198 5.35 -18.10 -7.10
CA LEU A 198 6.49 -17.18 -7.01
C LEU A 198 6.64 -16.38 -8.32
N ASP A 199 6.51 -17.03 -9.48
CA ASP A 199 6.65 -16.36 -10.78
C ASP A 199 5.57 -15.29 -10.98
N ALA A 200 4.33 -15.56 -10.58
CA ALA A 200 3.25 -14.57 -10.64
C ALA A 200 3.53 -13.36 -9.73
N LEU A 201 4.10 -13.59 -8.54
CA LEU A 201 4.56 -12.50 -7.67
C LEU A 201 5.66 -11.69 -8.37
N VAL A 202 6.67 -12.36 -8.93
CA VAL A 202 7.81 -11.71 -9.60
C VAL A 202 7.35 -10.87 -10.79
N THR A 203 6.45 -11.40 -11.62
CA THR A 203 5.87 -10.66 -12.77
C THR A 203 5.19 -9.37 -12.31
N ALA A 204 4.28 -9.45 -11.33
CA ALA A 204 3.54 -8.29 -10.84
C ALA A 204 4.47 -7.22 -10.20
N TYR A 205 5.50 -7.64 -9.47
CA TYR A 205 6.46 -6.71 -8.86
C TYR A 205 7.37 -6.09 -9.93
N ARG A 206 7.75 -6.85 -10.96
CA ARG A 206 8.57 -6.35 -12.07
C ARG A 206 7.82 -5.29 -12.89
N GLU A 207 6.52 -5.45 -13.10
CA GLU A 207 5.69 -4.42 -13.74
C GLU A 207 5.78 -3.08 -13.01
N LEU A 208 5.66 -3.09 -11.68
CA LEU A 208 5.88 -1.89 -10.86
C LEU A 208 7.30 -1.35 -11.02
N ARG A 209 8.33 -2.20 -10.95
CA ARG A 209 9.75 -1.79 -11.09
C ARG A 209 10.01 -1.04 -12.39
N LEU A 210 9.47 -1.56 -13.50
CA LEU A 210 9.59 -0.97 -14.84
C LEU A 210 8.83 0.35 -14.92
N ALA A 211 7.62 0.42 -14.38
CA ALA A 211 6.84 1.67 -14.35
C ALA A 211 7.53 2.78 -13.53
N LEU A 212 8.21 2.43 -12.43
CA LEU A 212 9.01 3.37 -11.64
C LEU A 212 10.25 3.85 -12.40
N ALA A 213 10.98 2.93 -13.06
CA ALA A 213 12.17 3.27 -13.86
C ALA A 213 11.85 4.28 -14.97
N SER A 214 10.73 4.07 -15.67
CA SER A 214 10.28 4.98 -16.73
C SER A 214 9.93 6.38 -16.19
N ALA A 215 9.31 6.46 -15.01
CA ALA A 215 8.99 7.73 -14.38
C ALA A 215 10.26 8.49 -13.94
N GLU A 216 11.23 7.80 -13.35
CA GLU A 216 12.52 8.39 -12.96
C GLU A 216 13.34 8.87 -14.16
N ALA A 217 13.30 8.14 -15.28
CA ALA A 217 13.92 8.59 -16.53
C ALA A 217 13.24 9.86 -17.07
N GLY A 218 11.91 9.95 -17.02
CA GLY A 218 11.16 11.14 -17.42
C GLY A 218 11.51 12.38 -16.59
N LEU A 219 11.65 12.23 -15.27
CA LEU A 219 12.03 13.34 -14.37
C LEU A 219 13.44 13.88 -14.65
N ARG A 220 14.39 13.00 -15.01
CA ARG A 220 15.77 13.40 -15.35
C ARG A 220 15.90 14.14 -16.68
N ASN A 221 14.94 13.97 -17.58
CA ASN A 221 14.95 14.54 -18.92
C ASN A 221 14.23 15.90 -19.03
N VAL A 222 13.73 16.46 -17.92
CA VAL A 222 13.18 17.83 -17.91
C VAL A 222 14.34 18.84 -17.92
N PRO A 223 14.50 19.67 -18.97
CA PRO A 223 15.52 20.72 -18.97
C PRO A 223 15.24 21.66 -17.80
N ARG A 224 16.26 21.94 -16.97
CA ARG A 224 16.14 23.02 -15.98
C ARG A 224 16.00 24.33 -16.76
N GLN A 225 14.84 24.98 -16.62
CA GLN A 225 14.66 26.38 -17.02
C GLN A 225 15.41 27.30 -16.05
#